data_AF-A8F9H8-F1
#
_entry.id   AF-A8F9H8-F1
#
_cell.length_a   1.000
_cell.length_b   1.000
_cell.length_c   1.000
_cell.angle_alpha   90.00
_cell.angle_beta   90.00
_cell.angle_gamma   90.00
#
_symmetry.space_group_name_H-M   'P 1'
#
loop_
_entity.id
_entity.type
_entity.pdbx_description
1 polymer ?
#
loop_
_entity_poly.entity_id
_entity_poly.type
_entity_poly.pdbx_seq_one_letter_code
_entity_poly.pdbx_strand_id
1 'polypeptide(L)' 'MKRWPSLFAERCPKCKTALEVSKSNALQGKVVKTCPNLHYQKEYHPALETYIEHDDIK' A
#
# COMPACT_ATOMS: atom_id res chain seq x y z
N MET A 1 0.30 5.12 23.98
CA MET A 1 1.28 4.64 22.97
C MET A 1 1.08 5.47 21.70
N LYS A 2 1.86 6.54 21.51
CA LYS A 2 1.70 7.44 20.36
C LYS A 2 2.42 6.79 19.16
N ARG A 3 1.66 6.18 18.24
CA ARG A 3 2.17 5.69 16.95
C ARG A 3 2.75 6.89 16.22
N TRP A 4 4.07 6.99 16.14
CA TRP A 4 4.72 7.98 15.28
C TRP A 4 4.23 7.77 13.85
N PRO A 5 3.69 8.81 13.18
CA PRO A 5 3.40 8.71 11.76
C PRO A 5 4.75 8.50 11.08
N SER A 6 4.96 7.29 10.56
CA SER A 6 6.17 6.99 9.79
C SER A 6 6.27 8.04 8.69
N LEU A 7 7.37 8.81 8.66
CA LEU A 7 7.69 9.69 7.54
C LEU A 7 7.90 8.88 6.24
N PHE A 8 8.02 7.55 6.36
CA PHE A 8 7.99 6.54 5.30
C PHE A 8 6.58 6.00 4.98
N ALA A 9 5.53 6.57 5.56
CA ALA A 9 4.16 6.20 5.22
C ALA A 9 3.89 6.66 3.80
N GLU A 10 3.93 5.71 2.88
CA GLU A 10 3.61 5.90 1.48
C GLU A 10 2.19 6.50 1.37
N ARG A 11 2.08 7.61 0.64
CA ARG A 11 0.83 8.38 0.52
C ARG A 11 0.26 8.19 -0.87
N CYS A 12 -1.07 8.21 -0.95
CA CYS A 12 -1.76 8.25 -2.22
C CYS A 12 -1.36 9.52 -2.99
N PRO A 13 -0.92 9.42 -4.26
CA PRO A 13 -0.56 10.59 -5.06
C PRO A 13 -1.78 11.49 -5.36
N LYS A 14 -3.00 10.94 -5.40
CA LYS A 14 -4.24 11.70 -5.66
C LYS A 14 -4.75 12.46 -4.44
N CYS A 15 -5.02 11.75 -3.33
CA CYS A 15 -5.66 12.36 -2.16
C CYS A 15 -4.70 12.64 -1.00
N LYS A 16 -3.41 12.32 -1.13
CA LYS A 16 -2.35 12.51 -0.11
C LYS A 16 -2.59 11.78 1.23
N THR A 17 -3.64 10.97 1.32
CA THR A 17 -3.92 10.10 2.47
C THR A 17 -2.85 9.02 2.58
N ALA A 18 -2.54 8.60 3.81
CA ALA A 18 -1.64 7.47 4.04
C ALA A 18 -2.25 6.18 3.46
N LEU A 19 -1.44 5.39 2.75
CA LEU A 19 -1.85 4.08 2.28
C LEU A 19 -1.90 3.12 3.47
N GLU A 20 -2.95 2.32 3.54
CA GLU A 20 -3.17 1.33 4.59
C GLU A 20 -2.84 -0.06 4.06
N VAL A 21 -2.26 -0.92 4.90
CA VAL A 21 -2.01 -2.32 4.51
C VAL A 21 -3.36 -3.03 4.46
N SER A 22 -3.85 -3.28 3.25
CA SER A 22 -5.17 -3.87 3.02
C SER A 22 -5.13 -5.39 3.02
N LYS A 23 -4.06 -5.99 2.45
CA LYS A 23 -3.85 -7.44 2.45
C LYS A 23 -2.37 -7.74 2.68
N SER A 24 -2.07 -8.48 3.73
CA SER A 24 -0.75 -9.06 3.97
C SER A 24 -0.90 -10.57 4.05
N ASN A 25 -0.61 -11.27 2.96
CA ASN A 25 -0.53 -12.74 2.99
C ASN A 25 0.87 -13.13 3.41
N ALA A 26 1.08 -13.32 4.72
CA ALA A 26 2.37 -13.69 5.29
C ALA A 26 2.93 -14.98 4.67
N LEU A 27 2.06 -15.95 4.35
CA LEU A 27 2.43 -17.18 3.66
C LEU A 27 2.96 -16.98 2.24
N GLN A 28 2.47 -15.95 1.54
CA GLN A 28 2.89 -15.65 0.16
C GLN A 28 3.91 -14.51 0.08
N GLY A 29 4.35 -13.96 1.22
CA GLY A 29 5.24 -12.78 1.26
C GLY A 29 4.67 -11.55 0.56
N LYS A 30 3.36 -11.52 0.30
CA LYS A 30 2.68 -10.52 -0.52
C LYS A 30 2.11 -9.42 0.37
N VAL A 31 2.48 -8.17 0.11
CA VAL A 31 2.05 -7.00 0.89
C VAL A 31 1.33 -6.02 -0.02
N VAL A 32 0.05 -5.77 0.24
CA VAL A 32 -0.79 -4.84 -0.50
C VAL A 32 -1.10 -3.63 0.36
N LYS A 33 -0.68 -2.45 -0.10
CA LYS A 33 -1.03 -1.15 0.47
C LYS A 33 -2.07 -0.49 -0.42
N THR A 34 -3.22 -0.13 0.13
CA THR A 34 -4.32 0.48 -0.62
C THR A 34 -4.70 1.81 0.02
N CYS A 35 -5.05 2.78 -0.82
CA CYS A 35 -5.65 4.03 -0.36
C CYS A 35 -7.06 3.74 0.17
N PRO A 36 -7.47 4.27 1.34
CA PRO A 36 -8.83 4.08 1.86
C PRO A 36 -9.91 4.64 0.92
N ASN A 37 -9.56 5.64 0.13
CA ASN A 37 -10.45 6.20 -0.92
C ASN A 37 -10.34 5.46 -2.26
N LEU A 38 -9.66 4.30 -2.32
CA LEU A 38 -9.50 3.44 -3.50
C LEU A 38 -8.86 4.09 -4.75
N HIS A 39 -8.26 5.27 -4.59
CA HIS A 39 -7.58 5.98 -5.67
C HIS A 39 -6.28 5.32 -6.14
N TYR A 40 -5.64 4.53 -5.27
CA TYR A 40 -4.29 4.01 -5.49
C TYR A 40 -4.06 2.73 -4.70
N GLN A 41 -3.31 1.79 -5.27
CA GLN A 41 -2.85 0.58 -4.61
C GLN A 41 -1.40 0.28 -5.02
N LYS A 42 -0.62 -0.22 -4.07
CA LYS A 42 0.72 -0.74 -4.30
C LYS A 42 0.83 -2.15 -3.74
N GLU A 43 1.19 -3.08 -4.59
CA GLU A 43 1.25 -4.49 -4.29
C GLU A 43 2.68 -5.00 -4.46
N TYR A 44 3.28 -5.56 -3.40
CA TYR A 44 4.57 -6.22 -3.48
C TYR A 44 4.41 -7.67 -3.94
N HIS A 45 5.05 -8.03 -5.04
CA HIS A 45 5.06 -9.38 -5.58
C HIS A 45 6.44 -10.01 -5.38
N PRO A 46 6.63 -10.90 -4.39
CA PRO A 46 7.92 -11.52 -4.16
C PRO A 46 8.40 -12.38 -5.33
N ALA A 47 7.48 -12.97 -6.11
CA ALA A 47 7.82 -13.72 -7.32
C ALA A 47 8.44 -12.85 -8.43
N LEU A 48 8.22 -11.52 -8.38
CA LEU A 48 8.75 -10.56 -9.34
C LEU A 48 9.80 -9.63 -8.70
N GLU A 49 10.08 -9.81 -7.41
CA GLU A 49 10.96 -8.97 -6.59
C GLU A 49 10.69 -7.46 -6.74
N THR A 50 9.44 -7.10 -7.03
CA THR A 50 9.05 -5.73 -7.37
C THR A 50 7.69 -5.34 -6.82
N TYR A 51 7.39 -4.05 -6.90
CA TYR A 51 6.10 -3.48 -6.56
C TYR A 51 5.32 -3.19 -7.83
N ILE A 52 4.06 -3.59 -7.86
CA ILE A 52 3.09 -3.20 -8.89
C ILE A 52 2.21 -2.09 -8.31
N GLU A 53 2.15 -0.98 -9.02
CA GLU A 53 1.39 0.20 -8.64
C GLU A 53 0.16 0.31 -9.55
N HIS A 54 -1.01 0.44 -8.95
CA HIS A 54 -2.29 0.57 -9.62
C HIS A 54 -2.90 1.92 -9.27
N ASP A 55 -3.04 2.78 -10.28
CA ASP A 55 -3.79 4.03 -10.18
C ASP A 55 -5.26 3.73 -10.58
N ASP A 56 -6.22 4.13 -9.73
CA ASP A 56 -7.67 3.90 -9.91
C ASP A 56 -8.12 2.44 -9.67
N ILE A 57 -8.33 2.06 -8.40
CA ILE A 57 -9.02 0.81 -8.03
C ILE A 57 -10.52 1.12 -8.03
N LYS A 58 -11.14 1.09 -9.22
CA LYS A 58 -12.56 1.37 -9.41
C LYS A 58 -13.45 0.18 -9.03
#